data_AF-A0A6L8HE50-F1
#
_entry.id   AF-A0A6L8HE50-F1
#
_cell.length_a   1.000
_cell.length_b   1.000
_cell.length_c   1.000
_cell.angle_alpha   90.00
_cell.angle_beta   90.00
_cell.angle_gamma   90.00
#
_symmetry.space_group_name_H-M   'P 1'
#
loop_
_entity.id
_entity.type
_entity.pdbx_description
1 polymer ?
#
loop_
_entity_poly.entity_id
_entity_poly.type
_entity_poly.pdbx_seq_one_letter_code
_entity_poly.pdbx_strand_id
1 'polypeptide(L)'
;PPSNPLAAGTPTDPDMLAPIVPWEMVLTDEEMHYVAALADVIIPADDRSPAASAVGVPEYINEFVSAPAHTEQLTQLRGGLAWLNRTARDRFGAADFPALTTAQQHEICDEIRFEPDAADHLKPQARFFDAFRDMCSTGFWTTEEGMRDLGYMGNVPLPSFDGPPPEVLEQLGLAGEDLV
;
A
#
# COMPACT_ATOMS: atom_id res chain seq x y z
N PRO A 1 -7.59 3.97 -24.04
CA PRO A 1 -9.07 3.87 -24.09
C PRO A 1 -9.65 5.22 -24.51
N PRO A 2 -10.76 5.30 -25.27
CA PRO A 2 -11.44 6.58 -25.47
C PRO A 2 -11.97 7.06 -24.11
N SER A 3 -11.77 8.34 -23.80
CA SER A 3 -12.22 8.99 -22.56
C SER A 3 -13.73 8.83 -22.38
N ASN A 4 -14.20 8.70 -21.13
CA ASN A 4 -15.63 8.80 -20.85
C ASN A 4 -16.12 10.22 -21.17
N PRO A 5 -16.95 10.44 -22.20
CA PRO A 5 -17.36 11.78 -22.62
C PRO A 5 -18.23 12.51 -21.58
N LEU A 6 -18.67 11.81 -20.52
CA LEU A 6 -19.44 12.38 -19.43
C LEU A 6 -18.61 12.76 -18.20
N ALA A 7 -17.37 12.29 -18.10
CA ALA A 7 -16.51 12.63 -16.98
C ALA A 7 -15.93 14.04 -17.17
N ALA A 8 -16.01 14.88 -16.13
CA ALA A 8 -15.41 16.21 -16.16
C ALA A 8 -13.87 16.18 -16.15
N GLY A 9 -13.27 15.05 -15.77
CA GLY A 9 -11.81 14.90 -15.65
C GLY A 9 -11.22 15.73 -14.50
N THR A 10 -12.04 16.06 -13.51
CA THR A 10 -11.64 16.82 -12.31
C THR A 10 -11.33 15.87 -11.17
N PRO A 11 -10.62 16.30 -10.11
CA PRO A 11 -10.40 15.44 -8.94
C PRO A 11 -11.68 14.91 -8.29
N THR A 12 -12.79 15.65 -8.39
CA THR A 12 -14.10 15.25 -7.85
C THR A 12 -14.95 14.43 -8.83
N ASP A 13 -14.57 14.39 -10.11
CA ASP A 13 -15.24 13.63 -11.17
C ASP A 13 -14.19 13.17 -12.20
N PRO A 14 -13.35 12.18 -11.83
CA PRO A 14 -12.25 11.73 -12.68
C PRO A 14 -12.76 10.84 -13.81
N ASP A 15 -12.06 10.88 -14.95
CA ASP A 15 -12.27 9.88 -15.99
C ASP A 15 -11.55 8.58 -15.62
N MET A 16 -12.31 7.60 -15.13
CA MET A 16 -11.78 6.30 -14.73
C MET A 16 -11.22 5.48 -15.91
N LEU A 17 -11.53 5.83 -17.17
CA LEU A 17 -10.99 5.18 -18.36
C LEU A 17 -9.68 5.83 -18.85
N ALA A 18 -9.45 7.08 -18.47
CA ALA A 18 -8.26 7.85 -18.82
C ALA A 18 -7.86 8.75 -17.63
N PRO A 19 -7.41 8.16 -16.51
CA PRO A 19 -7.10 8.91 -15.31
C PRO A 19 -5.92 9.85 -15.57
N ILE A 20 -6.02 11.07 -15.01
CA ILE A 20 -4.95 12.07 -15.05
C ILE A 20 -4.49 12.36 -13.63
N VAL A 21 -3.18 12.49 -13.45
CA VAL A 21 -2.59 12.96 -12.19
C VAL A 21 -2.30 14.45 -12.35
N PRO A 22 -2.98 15.35 -11.60
CA PRO A 22 -2.87 16.80 -11.84
C PRO A 22 -1.67 17.44 -11.13
N TRP A 23 -0.83 16.66 -10.45
CA TRP A 23 0.39 17.10 -9.78
C TRP A 23 1.64 16.39 -10.32
N GLU A 24 2.79 17.02 -10.11
CA GLU A 24 4.10 16.46 -10.47
C GLU A 24 4.54 15.41 -9.45
N MET A 25 5.23 14.36 -9.92
CA MET A 25 5.83 13.35 -9.05
C MET A 25 7.10 13.90 -8.42
N VAL A 26 7.21 13.84 -7.09
CA VAL A 26 8.26 14.57 -6.35
C VAL A 26 9.40 13.69 -5.83
N LEU A 27 9.24 12.36 -5.85
CA LEU A 27 10.31 11.44 -5.44
C LEU A 27 11.37 11.31 -6.54
N THR A 28 12.64 11.29 -6.13
CA THR A 28 13.76 11.02 -7.04
C THR A 28 13.85 9.54 -7.39
N ASP A 29 14.60 9.20 -8.45
CA ASP A 29 14.88 7.80 -8.81
C ASP A 29 15.50 7.00 -7.66
N GLU A 30 16.34 7.65 -6.86
CA GLU A 30 16.97 7.06 -5.68
C GLU A 30 15.95 6.80 -4.57
N GLU A 31 15.07 7.77 -4.29
CA GLU A 31 13.97 7.60 -3.33
C GLU A 31 13.01 6.48 -3.78
N MET A 32 12.69 6.41 -5.07
CA MET A 32 11.88 5.33 -5.65
C MET A 32 12.51 3.95 -5.44
N HIS A 33 13.84 3.83 -5.59
CA HIS A 33 14.55 2.59 -5.31
C HIS A 33 14.45 2.17 -3.83
N TYR A 34 14.54 3.14 -2.91
CA TYR A 34 14.34 2.90 -1.47
C TYR A 34 12.92 2.48 -1.13
N VAL A 35 11.92 3.14 -1.72
CA VAL A 35 10.50 2.79 -1.56
C VAL A 35 10.24 1.37 -2.04
N ALA A 36 10.73 0.99 -3.23
CA ALA A 36 10.55 -0.36 -3.77
C ALA A 36 11.15 -1.44 -2.85
N ALA A 37 12.37 -1.24 -2.38
CA ALA A 37 13.02 -2.19 -1.48
C ALA A 37 12.26 -2.35 -0.15
N LEU A 38 11.77 -1.25 0.43
CA LEU A 38 11.00 -1.32 1.68
C LEU A 38 9.61 -1.95 1.47
N ALA A 39 8.97 -1.67 0.33
CA ALA A 39 7.68 -2.28 -0.01
C ALA A 39 7.80 -3.81 -0.11
N ASP A 40 8.87 -4.32 -0.73
CA ASP A 40 9.11 -5.75 -0.88
C ASP A 40 9.48 -6.45 0.44
N VAL A 41 10.03 -5.72 1.42
CA VAL A 41 10.23 -6.25 2.78
C VAL A 41 8.89 -6.41 3.51
N ILE A 42 7.92 -5.54 3.24
CA ILE A 42 6.59 -5.57 3.90
C ILE A 42 5.68 -6.59 3.24
N ILE A 43 5.65 -6.63 1.90
CA ILE A 43 4.87 -7.58 1.11
C ILE A 43 5.81 -8.24 0.09
N PRO A 44 6.52 -9.30 0.48
CA PRO A 44 7.40 -10.03 -0.42
C PRO A 44 6.58 -10.90 -1.40
N ALA A 45 7.22 -11.31 -2.50
CA ALA A 45 6.64 -12.33 -3.36
C ALA A 45 6.55 -13.67 -2.61
N ASP A 46 5.44 -14.38 -2.79
CA ASP A 46 5.20 -15.71 -2.25
C ASP A 46 4.43 -16.59 -3.24
N ASP A 47 3.92 -17.74 -2.78
CA ASP A 47 3.18 -18.69 -3.64
C ASP A 47 1.82 -18.15 -4.12
N ARG A 48 1.29 -17.09 -3.49
CA ARG A 48 -0.04 -16.54 -3.75
C ARG A 48 0.01 -15.27 -4.57
N SER A 49 1.05 -14.46 -4.37
CA SER A 49 1.08 -13.11 -4.90
C SER A 49 2.51 -12.64 -5.22
N PRO A 50 2.67 -11.73 -6.20
CA PRO A 50 3.95 -11.09 -6.46
C PRO A 50 4.33 -10.12 -5.34
N ALA A 51 5.58 -9.64 -5.34
CA ALA A 51 6.02 -8.61 -4.40
C ALA A 51 5.31 -7.27 -4.68
N ALA A 52 5.23 -6.41 -3.67
CA ALA A 52 4.59 -5.09 -3.81
C ALA A 52 5.17 -4.24 -4.95
N SER A 53 6.50 -4.24 -5.12
CA SER A 53 7.14 -3.49 -6.21
C SER A 53 6.73 -3.96 -7.60
N ALA A 54 6.34 -5.23 -7.76
CA ALA A 54 5.97 -5.80 -9.04
C ALA A 54 4.56 -5.43 -9.51
N VAL A 55 3.72 -4.85 -8.63
CA VAL A 55 2.33 -4.47 -8.94
C VAL A 55 2.08 -2.96 -8.83
N GLY A 56 3.14 -2.15 -8.86
CA GLY A 56 3.04 -0.69 -8.95
C GLY A 56 2.86 0.04 -7.62
N VAL A 57 3.11 -0.62 -6.48
CA VAL A 57 3.01 0.02 -5.16
C VAL A 57 3.96 1.22 -5.00
N PRO A 58 5.23 1.20 -5.45
CA PRO A 58 6.12 2.36 -5.34
C PRO A 58 5.60 3.57 -6.10
N GLU A 59 5.05 3.37 -7.29
CA GLU A 59 4.44 4.42 -8.11
C GLU A 59 3.21 5.01 -7.44
N TYR A 60 2.36 4.17 -6.85
CA TYR A 60 1.25 4.62 -6.02
C TYR A 60 1.72 5.47 -4.84
N ILE A 61 2.74 5.01 -4.09
CA ILE A 61 3.27 5.76 -2.95
C ILE A 61 3.79 7.12 -3.41
N ASN A 62 4.54 7.18 -4.51
CA ASN A 62 5.04 8.44 -5.08
C ASN A 62 3.88 9.38 -5.45
N GLU A 63 2.86 8.87 -6.11
CA GLU A 63 1.68 9.65 -6.50
C GLU A 63 0.96 10.22 -5.27
N PHE A 64 0.74 9.38 -4.26
CA PHE A 64 0.05 9.74 -3.04
C PHE A 64 0.79 10.84 -2.26
N VAL A 65 2.09 10.67 -2.02
CA VAL A 65 2.89 11.67 -1.28
C VAL A 65 3.21 12.92 -2.08
N SER A 66 3.08 12.87 -3.41
CA SER A 66 3.24 14.03 -4.29
C SER A 66 2.02 14.96 -4.27
N ALA A 67 0.86 14.45 -3.86
CA ALA A 67 -0.35 15.25 -3.81
C ALA A 67 -0.22 16.41 -2.80
N PRO A 68 -0.70 17.63 -3.11
CA PRO A 68 -0.55 18.80 -2.24
C PRO A 68 -1.11 18.64 -0.82
N ALA A 69 -2.09 17.74 -0.63
CA ALA A 69 -2.70 17.45 0.67
C ALA A 69 -1.81 16.56 1.57
N HIS A 70 -0.77 15.93 1.04
CA HIS A 70 0.01 14.88 1.71
C HIS A 70 1.47 15.29 2.04
N THR A 71 1.71 16.59 2.24
CA THR A 71 3.06 17.14 2.53
C THR A 71 3.67 16.62 3.84
N GLU A 72 2.85 16.29 4.83
CA GLU A 72 3.30 15.68 6.08
C GLU A 72 3.81 14.25 5.84
N GLN A 73 3.05 13.45 5.08
CA GLN A 73 3.42 12.08 4.71
C GLN A 73 4.71 12.07 3.88
N LEU A 74 4.88 13.01 2.94
CA LEU A 74 6.12 13.19 2.19
C LEU A 74 7.31 13.46 3.11
N THR A 75 7.14 14.35 4.09
CA THR A 75 8.19 14.71 5.05
C THR A 75 8.57 13.51 5.92
N GLN A 76 7.57 12.78 6.42
CA GLN A 76 7.78 11.58 7.23
C GLN A 76 8.45 10.46 6.43
N LEU A 77 8.01 10.22 5.19
CA LEU A 77 8.61 9.25 4.26
C LEU A 77 10.10 9.54 4.06
N ARG A 78 10.45 10.77 3.66
CA ARG A 78 11.85 11.17 3.43
C ARG A 78 12.71 11.02 4.67
N GLY A 79 12.19 11.43 5.84
CA GLY A 79 12.89 11.27 7.11
C GLY A 79 13.17 9.80 7.44
N GLY A 80 12.19 8.93 7.24
CA GLY A 80 12.30 7.49 7.46
C GLY A 80 13.27 6.80 6.50
N LEU A 81 13.18 7.09 5.19
CA LEU A 81 14.10 6.56 4.19
C LEU A 81 15.55 7.00 4.46
N ALA A 82 15.76 8.27 4.84
CA ALA A 82 17.08 8.77 5.21
C ALA A 82 17.63 8.06 6.45
N TRP A 83 16.78 7.75 7.43
CA TRP A 83 17.17 6.99 8.62
C TRP A 83 17.49 5.53 8.29
N LEU A 84 16.69 4.86 7.46
CA LEU A 84 16.94 3.47 7.04
C LEU A 84 18.30 3.35 6.36
N ASN A 85 18.58 4.21 5.39
CA ASN A 85 19.83 4.18 4.64
C ASN A 85 21.04 4.52 5.50
N ARG A 86 20.93 5.48 6.43
CA ARG A 86 22.00 5.74 7.41
C ARG A 86 22.24 4.53 8.30
N THR A 87 21.18 3.92 8.83
CA THR A 87 21.26 2.76 9.73
C THR A 87 21.88 1.56 9.02
N ALA A 88 21.51 1.34 7.75
CA ALA A 88 22.10 0.33 6.88
C ALA A 88 23.62 0.54 6.73
N ARG A 89 24.03 1.77 6.39
CA ARG A 89 25.44 2.12 6.21
C ARG A 89 26.26 1.97 7.48
N ASP A 90 25.71 2.44 8.61
CA ASP A 90 26.39 2.42 9.91
C ASP A 90 26.58 0.98 10.43
N ARG A 91 25.60 0.08 10.21
CA ARG A 91 25.64 -1.29 10.72
C ARG A 91 26.31 -2.28 9.78
N PHE A 92 26.18 -2.09 8.48
CA PHE A 92 26.52 -3.12 7.48
C PHE A 92 27.55 -2.68 6.44
N GLY A 93 28.21 -1.53 6.64
CA GLY A 93 29.44 -1.17 5.93
C GLY A 93 29.23 -0.39 4.64
N ALA A 94 28.66 0.82 4.76
CA ALA A 94 28.47 1.79 3.66
C ALA A 94 27.53 1.37 2.52
N ALA A 95 26.82 0.24 2.65
CA ALA A 95 25.71 -0.13 1.77
C ALA A 95 24.41 0.56 2.23
N ASP A 96 23.66 1.11 1.28
CA ASP A 96 22.29 1.60 1.51
C ASP A 96 21.29 0.43 1.66
N PHE A 97 20.11 0.73 2.18
CA PHE A 97 19.12 -0.28 2.58
C PHE A 97 18.75 -1.31 1.49
N PRO A 98 18.55 -0.92 0.21
CA PRO A 98 18.25 -1.90 -0.85
C PRO A 98 19.38 -2.88 -1.15
N ALA A 99 20.63 -2.53 -0.83
CA ALA A 99 21.79 -3.37 -1.10
C ALA A 99 22.08 -4.37 0.04
N LEU A 100 21.32 -4.32 1.12
CA LEU A 100 21.41 -5.26 2.23
C LEU A 100 20.81 -6.62 1.85
N THR A 101 21.27 -7.67 2.54
CA THR A 101 20.57 -8.96 2.49
C THR A 101 19.20 -8.86 3.14
N THR A 102 18.26 -9.71 2.75
CA THR A 102 16.91 -9.79 3.34
C THR A 102 16.95 -9.89 4.88
N ALA A 103 17.87 -10.70 5.43
CA ALA A 103 18.03 -10.84 6.87
C ALA A 103 18.43 -9.51 7.55
N GLN A 104 19.32 -8.73 6.93
CA GLN A 104 19.75 -7.43 7.46
C GLN A 104 18.65 -6.36 7.32
N GLN A 105 17.86 -6.40 6.25
CA GLN A 105 16.70 -5.52 6.10
C GLN A 105 15.67 -5.80 7.20
N HIS A 106 15.34 -7.07 7.44
CA HIS A 106 14.44 -7.47 8.53
C HIS A 106 14.98 -7.06 9.90
N GLU A 107 16.29 -7.21 10.16
CA GLU A 107 16.89 -6.77 11.43
C GLU A 107 16.59 -5.30 11.74
N ILE A 108 16.74 -4.40 10.76
CA ILE A 108 16.43 -2.98 10.94
C ILE A 108 14.92 -2.77 11.10
N CYS A 109 14.09 -3.39 10.25
CA CYS A 109 12.63 -3.22 10.29
C CYS A 109 12.01 -3.76 11.58
N ASP A 110 12.56 -4.84 12.15
CA ASP A 110 12.06 -5.47 13.37
C ASP A 110 12.16 -4.56 14.60
N GLU A 111 13.12 -3.65 14.64
CA GLU A 111 13.28 -2.68 15.73
C GLU A 111 12.19 -1.60 15.74
N ILE A 112 11.55 -1.38 14.59
CA ILE A 112 10.58 -0.30 14.38
C ILE A 112 9.20 -0.85 13.98
N ARG A 113 8.99 -2.17 14.02
CA ARG A 113 7.76 -2.82 13.53
C ARG A 113 6.49 -2.47 14.29
N PHE A 114 6.62 -1.98 15.52
CA PHE A 114 5.50 -1.64 16.39
C PHE A 114 5.89 -0.53 17.37
N GLU A 115 5.24 0.64 17.26
CA GLU A 115 5.60 1.84 18.02
C GLU A 115 5.53 1.69 19.55
N PRO A 116 4.53 1.00 20.13
CA PRO A 116 4.49 0.80 21.58
C PRO A 116 5.68 0.02 22.15
N ASP A 117 6.27 -0.88 21.36
CA ASP A 117 7.38 -1.74 21.78
C ASP A 117 8.76 -1.16 21.38
N ALA A 118 8.78 -0.16 20.49
CA ALA A 118 10.01 0.47 20.03
C ALA A 118 10.71 1.23 21.17
N ALA A 119 12.04 1.22 21.15
CA ALA A 119 12.83 2.06 22.05
C ALA A 119 12.42 3.54 21.90
N ASP A 120 12.44 4.32 22.98
CA ASP A 120 11.92 5.70 22.96
C ASP A 120 12.55 6.58 21.87
N HIS A 121 13.83 6.36 21.56
CA HIS A 121 14.56 7.09 20.51
C HIS A 121 14.26 6.60 19.08
N LEU A 122 13.56 5.48 18.93
CA LEU A 122 13.12 4.89 17.66
C LEU A 122 11.62 5.06 17.39
N LYS A 123 10.85 5.63 18.33
CA LYS A 123 9.41 5.86 18.14
C LYS A 123 9.06 6.67 16.88
N PRO A 124 9.80 7.74 16.51
CA PRO A 124 9.53 8.43 15.25
C PRO A 124 9.66 7.53 14.01
N GLN A 125 10.64 6.63 14.01
CA GLN A 125 10.91 5.66 12.95
C GLN A 125 9.84 4.57 12.91
N ALA A 126 9.38 4.12 14.08
CA ALA A 126 8.26 3.19 14.17
C ALA A 126 6.97 3.78 13.61
N ARG A 127 6.67 5.07 13.86
CA ARG A 127 5.54 5.77 13.23
C ARG A 127 5.70 5.90 11.72
N PHE A 128 6.91 6.18 11.25
CA PHE A 128 7.21 6.17 9.82
C PHE A 128 6.94 4.80 9.19
N PHE A 129 7.42 3.73 9.81
CA PHE A 129 7.24 2.38 9.30
C PHE A 129 5.77 1.96 9.33
N ASP A 130 5.03 2.36 10.35
CA ASP A 130 3.58 2.20 10.43
C ASP A 130 2.86 2.87 9.26
N ALA A 131 3.10 4.17 9.05
CA ALA A 131 2.51 4.91 7.93
C ALA A 131 2.91 4.34 6.55
N PHE A 132 4.15 3.87 6.41
CA PHE A 132 4.61 3.23 5.18
C PHE A 132 3.89 1.90 4.94
N ARG A 133 3.71 1.06 5.97
CA ARG A 133 2.95 -0.19 5.85
C ARG A 133 1.51 0.07 5.45
N ASP A 134 0.86 1.11 5.98
CA ASP A 134 -0.49 1.47 5.61
C ASP A 134 -0.59 1.85 4.13
N MET A 135 0.34 2.68 3.63
CA MET A 135 0.39 3.02 2.20
C MET A 135 0.71 1.80 1.34
N CYS A 136 1.68 0.97 1.73
CA CYS A 136 2.05 -0.25 1.01
C CYS A 136 0.87 -1.23 0.90
N SER A 137 0.19 -1.46 2.02
CA SER A 137 -0.99 -2.33 2.11
C SER A 137 -2.15 -1.79 1.25
N THR A 138 -2.39 -0.48 1.32
CA THR A 138 -3.42 0.18 0.51
C THR A 138 -3.11 0.05 -0.98
N GLY A 139 -1.87 0.34 -1.39
CA GLY A 139 -1.43 0.20 -2.76
C GLY A 139 -1.55 -1.23 -3.27
N PHE A 140 -1.10 -2.21 -2.47
CA PHE A 140 -1.08 -3.61 -2.89
C PHE A 140 -2.48 -4.22 -2.99
N TRP A 141 -3.28 -4.17 -1.92
CA TRP A 141 -4.56 -4.87 -1.88
C TRP A 141 -5.69 -4.18 -2.65
N THR A 142 -5.41 -3.04 -3.28
CA THR A 142 -6.29 -2.40 -4.27
C THR A 142 -5.93 -2.75 -5.72
N THR A 143 -4.83 -3.47 -5.96
CA THR A 143 -4.50 -4.06 -7.27
C THR A 143 -5.34 -5.31 -7.56
N GLU A 144 -5.32 -5.77 -8.81
CA GLU A 144 -6.00 -7.01 -9.17
C GLU A 144 -5.37 -8.23 -8.50
N GLU A 145 -4.04 -8.27 -8.42
CA GLU A 145 -3.25 -9.29 -7.74
C GLU A 145 -3.53 -9.31 -6.24
N GLY A 146 -3.52 -8.15 -5.59
CA GLY A 146 -3.85 -8.03 -4.17
C GLY A 146 -5.30 -8.40 -3.86
N MET A 147 -6.27 -7.95 -4.67
CA MET A 147 -7.67 -8.37 -4.48
C MET A 147 -7.84 -9.89 -4.59
N ARG A 148 -7.13 -10.55 -5.52
CA ARG A 148 -7.12 -12.01 -5.61
C ARG A 148 -6.46 -12.64 -4.39
N ASP A 149 -5.36 -12.08 -3.90
CA ASP A 149 -4.68 -12.54 -2.70
C ASP A 149 -5.61 -12.53 -1.47
N LEU A 150 -6.43 -11.47 -1.29
CA LEU A 150 -7.45 -11.41 -0.23
C LEU A 150 -8.59 -12.42 -0.40
N GLY A 151 -8.75 -13.00 -1.60
CA GLY A 151 -9.95 -13.75 -1.97
C GLY A 151 -11.18 -12.86 -2.15
N TYR A 152 -10.98 -11.58 -2.51
CA TYR A 152 -12.08 -10.64 -2.74
C TYR A 152 -12.85 -10.99 -4.01
N MET A 153 -14.16 -11.22 -3.88
CA MET A 153 -15.06 -11.63 -4.98
C MET A 153 -16.03 -10.52 -5.44
N GLY A 154 -16.03 -9.35 -4.80
CA GLY A 154 -17.09 -8.35 -4.97
C GLY A 154 -17.13 -7.62 -6.32
N ASN A 155 -16.02 -7.63 -7.07
CA ASN A 155 -15.93 -7.00 -8.39
C ASN A 155 -16.34 -7.93 -9.55
N VAL A 156 -16.92 -9.09 -9.25
CA VAL A 156 -17.43 -10.03 -10.26
C VAL A 156 -18.94 -9.82 -10.41
N PRO A 157 -19.45 -9.53 -11.61
CA PRO A 157 -20.88 -9.39 -11.83
C PRO A 157 -21.59 -10.73 -11.56
N LEU A 158 -22.63 -10.70 -10.72
CA LEU A 158 -23.48 -11.84 -10.47
C LEU A 158 -24.72 -11.81 -11.39
N PRO A 159 -25.07 -12.92 -12.05
CA PRO A 159 -26.26 -12.97 -12.90
C PRO A 159 -27.57 -12.93 -12.09
N SER A 160 -27.55 -13.44 -10.87
CA SER A 160 -28.61 -13.35 -9.86
C SER A 160 -28.00 -13.10 -8.49
N PHE A 161 -28.75 -12.43 -7.63
CA PHE A 161 -28.43 -12.34 -6.20
C PHE A 161 -29.39 -13.27 -5.46
N ASP A 162 -28.87 -14.40 -4.99
CA ASP A 162 -29.68 -15.45 -4.35
C ASP A 162 -30.13 -15.09 -2.93
N GLY A 163 -29.76 -13.90 -2.44
CA GLY A 163 -30.06 -13.42 -1.10
C GLY A 163 -29.14 -14.03 -0.02
N PRO A 164 -29.38 -13.69 1.26
CA PRO A 164 -28.67 -14.30 2.37
C PRO A 164 -28.92 -15.82 2.45
N PRO A 165 -27.96 -16.62 2.95
CA PRO A 165 -28.14 -18.06 3.12
C PRO A 165 -29.36 -18.40 3.99
N PRO A 166 -30.13 -19.47 3.67
CA PRO A 166 -31.35 -19.82 4.41
C PRO A 166 -31.12 -20.01 5.91
N GLU A 167 -29.97 -20.57 6.31
CA GLU A 167 -29.61 -20.76 7.72
C GLU A 167 -29.47 -19.43 8.49
N VAL A 168 -29.03 -18.37 7.83
CA VAL A 168 -28.93 -17.02 8.41
C VAL A 168 -30.31 -16.41 8.56
N LEU A 169 -31.18 -16.58 7.55
CA LEU A 169 -32.57 -16.11 7.61
C LEU A 169 -33.36 -16.81 8.74
N GLU A 170 -33.15 -18.11 8.92
CA GLU A 170 -33.74 -18.88 10.02
C GLU A 170 -33.27 -18.37 11.38
N GLN A 171 -31.96 -18.14 11.55
CA GLN A 171 -31.41 -17.60 12.79
C GLN A 171 -31.96 -16.20 13.14
N LEU A 172 -32.26 -15.40 12.13
CA LEU A 172 -32.81 -14.05 12.30
C LEU A 172 -34.33 -14.01 12.39
N GLY A 173 -35.02 -15.14 12.24
CA GLY A 173 -36.49 -15.19 12.23
C GLY A 173 -37.14 -14.55 10.99
N LEU A 174 -36.37 -14.40 9.92
CA LEU A 174 -36.78 -13.80 8.64
C LEU A 174 -37.10 -14.87 7.57
N ALA A 175 -37.15 -16.15 7.97
CA ALA A 175 -37.44 -17.25 7.06
C ALA A 175 -38.87 -17.12 6.49
N GLY A 176 -38.98 -16.93 5.18
CA GLY A 176 -40.25 -16.82 4.46
C GLY A 176 -40.70 -15.39 4.16
N GLU A 177 -39.92 -14.37 4.52
CA GLU A 177 -40.09 -13.02 3.96
C GLU A 177 -39.38 -12.95 2.60
N ASP A 178 -40.09 -12.50 1.55
CA ASP A 178 -39.47 -12.16 0.26
C ASP A 178 -38.61 -10.91 0.47
N LEU A 179 -37.32 -11.12 0.73
CA LEU A 179 -36.32 -10.06 0.96
C LEU A 179 -35.59 -9.62 -0.32
N VAL A 180 -36.24 -9.73 -1.48
CA VAL A 180 -35.71 -9.30 -2.79
C VAL A 180 -36.72 -8.48 -3.57
#